data_AF-A0A2E4JUQ2-F1
#
_entry.id   AF-A0A2E4JUQ2-F1
#
_cell.length_a   1.000
_cell.length_b   1.000
_cell.length_c   1.000
_cell.angle_alpha   90.00
_cell.angle_beta   90.00
_cell.angle_gamma   90.00
#
_symmetry.space_group_name_H-M   'P 1'
#
loop_
_entity.id
_entity.type
_entity.pdbx_description
1 polymer ?
#
loop_
_entity_poly.entity_id
_entity_poly.type
_entity_poly.pdbx_seq_one_letter_code
_entity_poly.pdbx_strand_id
1 'polypeptide(L)'
;MYNVGDTVEYINHVDKIAAGTISEINSSMNSYGNIIVKDDVVMYPSKKLTVKENKRRRKKGLSILKTSVYVPVKSKNMNSIYFTIPHRVSDDFVLLEDIIRKAKDVVR
;
A
#
# COMPACT_ATOMS: atom_id res chain seq x y z
N MET A 1 -0.71 9.74 -3.85
CA MET A 1 -0.20 8.50 -3.22
C MET A 1 0.78 7.85 -4.20
N TYR A 2 1.71 7.02 -3.73
CA TYR A 2 2.63 6.31 -4.61
C TYR A 2 2.11 4.91 -4.91
N ASN A 3 2.26 4.47 -6.15
CA ASN A 3 1.85 3.17 -6.66
C ASN A 3 3.06 2.30 -6.94
N VAL A 4 2.83 0.99 -7.05
CA VAL A 4 3.80 0.07 -7.66
C VAL A 4 4.09 0.55 -9.09
N GLY A 5 5.37 0.65 -9.43
CA GLY A 5 5.86 1.19 -10.69
C GLY A 5 6.22 2.67 -10.66
N ASP A 6 5.84 3.42 -9.62
CA ASP A 6 6.27 4.81 -9.49
C ASP A 6 7.77 4.88 -9.13
N THR A 7 8.48 5.82 -9.76
CA THR A 7 9.85 6.18 -9.36
C THR A 7 9.82 7.26 -8.29
N VAL A 8 10.52 7.04 -7.18
CA VAL A 8 10.55 7.96 -6.04
C VAL A 8 12.00 8.27 -5.63
N GLU A 9 12.20 9.47 -5.10
CA GLU A 9 13.41 9.85 -4.36
C GLU A 9 13.14 9.73 -2.86
N TYR A 10 14.11 9.22 -2.10
CA TYR A 10 13.94 8.94 -0.68
C TYR A 10 15.26 8.99 0.07
N ILE A 11 15.18 9.08 1.39
CA ILE A 11 16.32 8.93 2.31
C ILE A 11 16.45 7.44 2.64
N ASN A 12 17.61 6.85 2.36
CA ASN A 12 17.86 5.44 2.66
C ASN A 12 18.36 5.24 4.10
N HIS A 13 18.62 3.98 4.47
CA HIS A 13 19.07 3.61 5.82
C HIS A 13 20.45 4.16 6.24
N VAL A 14 21.19 4.80 5.33
CA VAL A 14 22.47 5.47 5.60
C VAL A 14 22.38 7.00 5.44
N ASP A 15 21.17 7.55 5.54
CA ASP A 15 20.87 8.98 5.43
C ASP A 15 21.31 9.63 4.10
N LYS A 16 21.37 8.83 3.03
CA LYS A 16 21.68 9.32 1.67
C LYS A 16 20.44 9.35 0.81
N ILE A 17 20.40 10.34 -0.07
CA ILE A 17 19.38 10.43 -1.10
C ILE A 17 19.61 9.31 -2.11
N ALA A 18 18.58 8.51 -2.34
CA ALA A 18 18.53 7.47 -3.35
C ALA A 18 17.27 7.66 -4.22
N ALA A 19 17.24 6.97 -5.35
CA ALA A 19 16.07 6.92 -6.21
C ALA A 19 15.85 5.48 -6.68
N GLY A 20 14.59 5.10 -6.86
CA GLY A 20 14.25 3.76 -7.33
C GLY A 20 12.77 3.62 -7.65
N THR A 21 12.43 2.48 -8.24
CA THR A 21 11.05 2.14 -8.60
C THR A 21 10.43 1.27 -7.51
N ILE A 22 9.24 1.64 -7.06
CA ILE A 22 8.48 0.84 -6.07
C ILE A 22 8.06 -0.47 -6.71
N SER A 23 8.51 -1.61 -6.16
CA SER A 23 8.07 -2.93 -6.60
C SER A 23 6.86 -3.43 -5.81
N GLU A 24 6.78 -3.09 -4.53
CA GLU A 24 5.74 -3.57 -3.63
C GLU A 24 5.34 -2.51 -2.60
N ILE A 25 4.10 -2.61 -2.13
CA ILE A 25 3.56 -1.84 -1.02
C ILE A 25 3.20 -2.83 0.07
N ASN A 26 3.84 -2.68 1.23
CA ASN A 26 3.79 -3.64 2.31
C ASN A 26 3.42 -2.97 3.63
N SER A 27 3.22 -3.79 4.67
CA SER A 27 2.92 -3.31 6.01
C SER A 27 3.57 -4.16 7.07
N SER A 28 4.05 -3.53 8.14
CA SER A 28 4.59 -4.24 9.32
C SER A 28 3.50 -4.97 10.13
N MET A 29 2.22 -4.66 9.88
CA MET A 29 1.09 -5.38 10.46
C MET A 29 0.71 -6.62 9.66
N ASN A 30 0.73 -7.79 10.31
CA ASN A 30 0.31 -9.09 9.72
C ASN A 30 -1.12 -9.10 9.14
N SER A 31 -1.99 -8.18 9.57
CA SER A 31 -3.36 -8.10 9.05
C SER A 31 -3.47 -7.42 7.68
N TYR A 32 -2.43 -6.75 7.20
CA TYR A 32 -2.43 -5.90 6.01
C TYR A 32 -1.54 -6.49 4.90
N GLY A 33 -1.82 -7.73 4.50
CA GLY A 33 -1.21 -8.34 3.30
C GLY A 33 -1.93 -7.91 2.02
N ASN A 34 -1.27 -8.00 0.87
CA ASN A 34 -1.82 -7.63 -0.46
C ASN A 34 -2.39 -6.21 -0.50
N ILE A 35 -1.59 -5.23 -0.05
CA ILE A 35 -2.00 -3.82 -0.09
C ILE A 35 -2.07 -3.36 -1.55
N ILE A 36 -3.09 -2.55 -1.84
CA ILE A 36 -3.25 -1.89 -3.13
C ILE A 36 -3.48 -0.40 -2.90
N VAL A 37 -3.15 0.41 -3.90
CA VAL A 37 -3.54 1.81 -3.95
C VAL A 37 -4.63 1.96 -5.00
N LYS A 38 -5.73 2.59 -4.61
CA LYS A 38 -6.86 2.86 -5.50
C LYS A 38 -7.34 4.29 -5.24
N ASP A 39 -7.44 5.09 -6.29
CA ASP A 39 -7.90 6.48 -6.23
C ASP A 39 -7.16 7.28 -5.14
N ASP A 40 -5.82 7.16 -5.11
CA ASP A 40 -4.93 7.76 -4.10
C ASP A 40 -5.11 7.29 -2.65
N VAL A 41 -5.88 6.22 -2.41
CA VAL A 41 -6.12 5.65 -1.07
C VAL A 41 -5.42 4.30 -0.93
N VAL A 42 -4.64 4.13 0.14
CA VAL A 42 -4.06 2.83 0.51
C VAL A 42 -5.15 1.93 1.09
N MET A 43 -5.30 0.74 0.50
CA MET A 43 -6.36 -0.21 0.82
C MET A 43 -5.77 -1.56 1.20
N TYR A 44 -6.42 -2.25 2.13
CA TYR A 44 -6.06 -3.63 2.50
C TYR A 44 -7.29 -4.55 2.45
N PRO A 45 -7.11 -5.87 2.20
CA PRO A 45 -8.21 -6.82 2.18
C PRO A 45 -8.70 -7.14 3.60
N SER A 46 -9.98 -6.86 3.86
CA SER A 46 -10.61 -7.14 5.15
C SER A 46 -11.24 -8.53 5.18
N LYS A 47 -10.58 -9.47 5.85
CA LYS A 47 -11.11 -10.83 6.10
C LYS A 47 -12.50 -10.78 6.74
N LYS A 48 -12.68 -9.94 7.77
CA LYS A 48 -13.94 -9.81 8.51
C LYS A 48 -15.09 -9.36 7.62
N LEU A 49 -14.88 -8.35 6.77
CA LEU A 49 -15.94 -7.83 5.89
C LEU A 49 -16.23 -8.80 4.74
N THR A 50 -15.21 -9.47 4.21
CA THR A 50 -15.38 -10.51 3.19
C THR A 50 -16.26 -11.65 3.70
N VAL A 51 -16.01 -12.13 4.94
CA VAL A 51 -16.86 -13.16 5.58
C VAL A 51 -18.29 -12.66 5.80
N LYS A 52 -18.46 -11.42 6.32
CA LYS A 52 -19.78 -10.83 6.54
C LYS A 52 -20.58 -10.74 5.24
N GLU A 53 -19.95 -10.30 4.16
CA GLU A 53 -20.57 -10.17 2.86
C GLU A 53 -20.92 -11.53 2.25
N ASN A 54 -20.02 -12.52 2.33
CA ASN A 54 -20.31 -13.88 1.88
C ASN A 54 -21.48 -14.53 2.64
N LYS A 55 -21.63 -14.26 3.96
CA LYS A 55 -22.81 -14.68 4.73
C LYS A 55 -24.09 -14.04 4.21
N ARG A 56 -24.06 -12.75 3.86
CA ARG A 56 -25.21 -12.03 3.27
C ARG A 56 -25.57 -12.58 1.89
N ARG A 57 -24.59 -12.86 1.03
CA ARG A 57 -24.77 -13.40 -0.32
C ARG A 57 -25.39 -14.79 -0.30
N ARG A 58 -24.90 -15.69 0.55
CA ARG A 58 -25.48 -17.04 0.74
C ARG A 58 -26.95 -17.01 1.13
N LYS A 59 -27.34 -16.11 2.06
CA LYS A 59 -28.76 -15.91 2.44
C LYS A 59 -29.66 -15.46 1.29
N LYS A 60 -29.08 -14.85 0.24
CA LYS A 60 -29.80 -14.41 -0.96
C LYS A 60 -29.66 -15.39 -2.14
N GLY A 61 -29.09 -16.58 -1.93
CA GLY A 61 -28.84 -17.54 -3.00
C GLY A 61 -27.77 -17.12 -4.00
N LEU A 62 -26.93 -16.13 -3.66
CA LEU A 62 -25.86 -15.65 -4.52
C LEU A 62 -24.55 -16.41 -4.25
N SER A 63 -23.74 -16.58 -5.30
CA SER A 63 -22.38 -17.09 -5.20
C SER A 63 -21.50 -16.20 -4.31
N ILE A 64 -20.51 -16.80 -3.64
CA ILE A 64 -19.54 -16.05 -2.81
C ILE A 64 -18.68 -15.13 -3.68
N LEU A 65 -18.12 -14.09 -3.06
CA LEU A 65 -17.13 -13.24 -3.70
C LEU A 65 -15.87 -14.06 -4.05
N LYS A 66 -15.35 -13.84 -5.27
CA LYS A 66 -14.06 -14.37 -5.70
C LYS A 66 -12.88 -13.56 -5.18
N THR A 67 -13.10 -12.27 -4.92
CA THR A 67 -12.09 -11.33 -4.42
C THR A 67 -12.45 -10.83 -3.03
N SER A 68 -11.44 -10.40 -2.28
CA SER A 68 -11.64 -9.83 -0.94
C SER A 68 -12.30 -8.46 -1.01
N VAL A 69 -13.02 -8.11 0.06
CA VAL A 69 -13.49 -6.74 0.29
C VAL A 69 -12.31 -5.91 0.78
N TYR A 70 -11.90 -4.92 -0.01
CA TYR A 70 -10.84 -3.98 0.35
C TYR A 70 -11.39 -2.80 1.14
N VAL A 71 -10.62 -2.31 2.11
CA VAL A 71 -10.95 -1.13 2.92
C VAL A 71 -9.76 -0.22 3.11
N PRO A 72 -9.99 1.09 3.33
CA PRO A 72 -8.91 2.03 3.58
C PRO A 72 -8.10 1.65 4.82
N VAL A 73 -6.79 1.80 4.73
CA VAL A 73 -5.92 1.82 5.90
C VAL A 73 -6.31 3.02 6.75
N LYS A 74 -6.43 2.81 8.07
CA LYS A 74 -6.78 3.89 9.00
C LYS A 74 -5.60 4.83 9.13
N SER A 75 -5.84 6.14 9.21
CA SER A 75 -4.78 7.15 9.34
C SER A 75 -3.77 6.84 10.46
N LYS A 76 -4.25 6.37 11.61
CA LYS A 76 -3.39 5.99 12.75
C LYS A 76 -2.46 4.78 12.50
N ASN A 77 -2.69 4.03 11.43
CA ASN A 77 -1.89 2.88 11.02
C ASN A 77 -1.14 3.15 9.70
N MET A 78 -1.18 4.38 9.18
CA MET A 78 -0.45 4.70 7.94
C MET A 78 1.07 4.60 8.09
N ASN A 79 1.58 4.78 9.31
CA ASN A 79 2.99 4.59 9.66
C ASN A 79 3.44 3.12 9.62
N SER A 80 2.51 2.16 9.50
CA SER A 80 2.88 0.76 9.29
C SER A 80 3.16 0.45 7.82
N ILE A 81 2.81 1.35 6.90
CA ILE A 81 2.95 1.15 5.45
C ILE A 81 4.36 1.53 5.02
N TYR A 82 5.00 0.64 4.27
CA TYR A 82 6.31 0.86 3.67
C TYR A 82 6.35 0.34 2.24
N PHE A 83 7.32 0.82 1.48
CA PHE A 83 7.59 0.43 0.10
C PHE A 83 8.82 -0.45 0.03
N THR A 84 8.79 -1.45 -0.85
CA THR A 84 10.00 -2.19 -1.23
C THR A 84 10.53 -1.59 -2.52
N ILE A 85 11.81 -1.21 -2.53
CA ILE A 85 12.53 -0.69 -3.69
C ILE A 85 13.74 -1.60 -3.92
N PRO A 86 13.72 -2.45 -4.97
CA PRO A 86 14.78 -3.43 -5.17
C PRO A 86 16.04 -2.79 -5.73
N HIS A 87 17.20 -3.24 -5.25
CA HIS A 87 18.51 -2.94 -5.86
C HIS A 87 19.28 -4.22 -6.15
N ARG A 88 20.41 -4.09 -6.83
CA ARG A 88 21.23 -5.24 -7.26
C ARG A 88 21.73 -6.13 -6.11
N VAL A 89 21.95 -5.55 -4.93
CA VAL A 89 22.60 -6.23 -3.79
C VAL A 89 21.64 -6.43 -2.63
N SER A 90 20.75 -5.48 -2.39
CA SER A 90 19.77 -5.52 -1.30
C SER A 90 18.58 -4.64 -1.64
N ASP A 91 17.41 -4.98 -1.11
CA ASP A 91 16.22 -4.13 -1.24
C ASP A 91 16.21 -3.05 -0.16
N ASP A 92 15.77 -1.85 -0.52
CA ASP A 92 15.45 -0.81 0.45
C ASP A 92 13.98 -0.94 0.87
N PHE A 93 13.75 -0.82 2.18
CA PHE A 93 12.42 -0.75 2.78
C PHE A 93 12.18 0.69 3.25
N VAL A 94 11.30 1.41 2.56
CA VAL A 94 11.20 2.87 2.69
C VAL A 94 9.85 3.24 3.30
N LEU A 95 9.86 4.00 4.40
CA LEU A 95 8.63 4.52 4.98
C LEU A 95 8.09 5.67 4.12
N LEU A 96 6.78 5.91 4.20
CA LEU A 96 6.16 7.01 3.48
C LEU A 96 6.74 8.39 3.86
N GLU A 97 7.24 8.53 5.08
CA GLU A 97 7.85 9.76 5.58
C GLU A 97 9.26 10.00 5.03
N ASP A 98 9.96 8.95 4.62
CA ASP A 98 11.31 9.04 4.05
C ASP A 98 11.30 9.42 2.56
N ILE A 99 10.13 9.40 1.92
CA ILE A 99 9.99 9.82 0.52
C ILE A 99 10.04 11.35 0.43
N ILE A 100 10.98 11.83 -0.37
CA ILE A 100 11.19 13.25 -0.65
C ILE A 100 10.10 13.72 -1.61
N ARG A 101 9.15 14.49 -1.08
CA ARG A 101 8.08 15.09 -1.88
C ARG A 101 8.61 16.31 -2.61
N LYS A 102 8.80 16.20 -3.92
CA LYS A 102 8.89 17.39 -4.77
C LYS A 102 7.52 18.05 -4.78
N ALA A 103 7.47 19.36 -4.54
CA ALA A 103 6.25 20.11 -4.77
C ALA A 103 5.82 19.86 -6.22
N LYS A 104 4.60 19.35 -6.43
CA LYS A 104 4.04 19.31 -7.78
C LYS A 104 3.98 20.76 -8.23
N ASP A 105 4.68 21.11 -9.31
CA ASP A 105 4.48 22.39 -9.98
C ASP A 105 3.00 22.52 -10.28
N VAL A 106 2.33 23.39 -9.51
CA VAL A 106 0.97 23.83 -9.80
C VAL A 106 1.12 24.76 -11.00
N VAL A 107 1.12 24.18 -12.20
CA VAL A 107 0.90 24.94 -13.43
C VAL A 107 -0.53 25.48 -13.30
N ARG A 108 -0.62 26.76 -12.96
CA ARG A 108 -1.86 27.55 -12.95
C ARG A 108 -2.34 27.81 -14.37
#